data_AF-A0A5U3IVK6-F1
#
_entry.id   AF-A0A5U3IVK6-F1
#
_cell.length_a   1.000
_cell.length_b   1.000
_cell.length_c   1.000
_cell.angle_alpha   90.00
_cell.angle_beta   90.00
_cell.angle_gamma   90.00
#
_symmetry.space_group_name_H-M   'P 1'
#
loop_
_entity.id
_entity.type
_entity.pdbx_description
1 polymer ?
#
loop_
_entity_poly.entity_id
_entity_poly.type
_entity_poly.pdbx_seq_one_letter_code
_entity_poly.pdbx_strand_id
1 'polypeptide(L)'
;MKTCIAALSVSLTAEATPATRVRIFPAGEFRSNDGRPKECRTWVMNEACAQRLITAAASKKTDYSFDYEHQTLRAVENGKPAPASAWFKSLEWVEGDGLYAVGVEWTALASQMISNREYRYLSP
;
A
#
# COMPACT_ATOMS: atom_id res chain seq x y z
N MET A 1 16.71 7.27 -10.35
CA MET A 1 15.92 7.23 -9.10
C MET A 1 15.77 5.75 -8.73
N LYS A 2 16.09 5.33 -7.50
CA LYS A 2 15.91 3.91 -7.11
C LYS A 2 14.41 3.66 -6.90
N THR A 3 13.84 2.69 -7.61
CA THR A 3 12.44 2.29 -7.46
C THR A 3 12.29 1.52 -6.15
N CYS A 4 11.65 2.12 -5.15
CA CYS A 4 11.39 1.50 -3.86
C CYS A 4 10.06 0.73 -3.91
N ILE A 5 10.09 -0.51 -4.39
CA ILE A 5 8.99 -1.47 -4.27
C ILE A 5 9.27 -2.30 -3.02
N ALA A 6 8.30 -2.66 -2.19
CA ALA A 6 8.43 -3.74 -1.22
C ALA A 6 7.51 -4.90 -1.65
N ALA A 7 7.92 -6.15 -1.41
CA ALA A 7 7.08 -7.33 -1.63
C ALA A 7 6.52 -7.81 -0.28
N LEU A 8 5.71 -6.99 0.37
CA LEU A 8 5.08 -7.29 1.65
C LEU A 8 3.59 -7.52 1.40
N SER A 9 3.08 -8.72 1.66
CA SER A 9 1.67 -9.02 1.43
C SER A 9 0.80 -8.62 2.62
N VAL A 10 -0.12 -7.69 2.40
CA VAL A 10 -1.22 -7.39 3.34
C VAL A 10 -2.53 -7.92 2.78
N SER A 11 -3.28 -8.70 3.58
CA SER A 11 -4.59 -9.20 3.17
C SER A 11 -5.63 -8.10 3.10
N LEU A 12 -6.39 -8.08 1.99
CA LEU A 12 -7.59 -7.28 1.83
C LEU A 12 -8.80 -8.10 2.30
N THR A 13 -9.69 -7.48 3.06
CA THR A 13 -10.92 -8.13 3.52
C THR A 13 -11.90 -8.25 2.36
N ALA A 14 -12.28 -9.49 2.02
CA ALA A 14 -13.26 -9.78 0.98
C ALA A 14 -14.67 -9.78 1.58
N GLU A 15 -15.27 -8.59 1.67
CA GLU A 15 -16.69 -8.38 1.96
C GLU A 15 -17.42 -7.88 0.70
N ALA A 16 -18.74 -7.67 0.79
CA ALA A 16 -19.53 -7.07 -0.29
C ALA A 16 -19.02 -5.66 -0.66
N THR A 17 -18.34 -4.99 0.27
CA THR A 17 -17.60 -3.75 0.03
C THR A 17 -16.19 -3.91 0.63
N PRO A 18 -15.11 -3.65 -0.12
CA PRO A 18 -13.77 -3.75 0.42
C PRO A 18 -13.53 -2.77 1.57
N ALA A 19 -12.65 -3.15 2.50
CA ALA A 19 -12.29 -2.30 3.62
C ALA A 19 -11.72 -0.94 3.17
N THR A 20 -12.18 0.14 3.80
CA THR A 20 -11.69 1.51 3.55
C THR A 20 -10.51 1.90 4.45
N ARG A 21 -10.09 1.00 5.33
CA ARG A 21 -8.91 1.10 6.19
C ARG A 21 -8.01 -0.10 5.94
N VAL A 22 -6.83 0.15 5.36
CA VAL A 22 -5.94 -0.90 4.83
C VAL A 22 -4.56 -0.74 5.45
N ARG A 23 -4.03 -1.80 6.07
CA ARG A 23 -2.65 -1.76 6.59
C ARG A 23 -1.68 -1.70 5.41
N ILE A 24 -0.71 -0.80 5.48
CA ILE A 24 0.35 -0.67 4.47
C ILE A 24 1.64 -1.31 5.01
N PHE A 25 2.05 -0.96 6.23
CA PHE A 25 3.23 -1.55 6.87
C PHE A 25 2.89 -2.05 8.28
N PRO A 26 3.37 -3.24 8.71
CA PRO A 26 3.28 -3.67 10.09
C PRO A 26 4.18 -2.82 10.99
N ALA A 27 3.81 -2.68 12.26
CA ALA A 27 4.66 -2.08 13.28
C ALA A 27 5.87 -2.98 13.59
N GLY A 28 6.96 -2.36 14.01
CA GLY A 28 8.19 -3.04 14.41
C GLY A 28 9.09 -3.45 13.24
N GLU A 29 9.89 -4.48 13.47
CA GLU A 29 10.82 -5.03 12.48
C GLU A 29 10.07 -5.92 11.46
N PHE A 30 10.29 -5.71 10.16
CA PHE A 30 9.69 -6.55 9.12
C PHE A 30 10.61 -6.78 7.91
N ARG A 31 10.25 -7.80 7.13
CA ARG A 31 10.91 -8.22 5.89
C ARG A 31 9.85 -8.50 4.82
N SER A 32 10.24 -8.38 3.57
CA SER A 32 9.40 -8.80 2.44
C SER A 32 9.50 -10.32 2.21
N ASN A 33 8.53 -10.87 1.50
CA ASN A 33 8.50 -12.29 1.12
C ASN A 33 9.50 -12.64 0.01
N ASP A 34 10.09 -11.63 -0.65
CA ASP A 34 11.10 -11.79 -1.70
C ASP A 34 12.55 -11.67 -1.18
N GLY A 35 12.74 -11.68 0.14
CA GLY A 35 14.06 -11.73 0.78
C GLY A 35 14.72 -10.36 1.02
N ARG A 36 14.02 -9.25 0.82
CA ARG A 36 14.51 -7.90 1.17
C ARG A 36 14.16 -7.55 2.63
N PRO A 37 14.88 -6.60 3.25
CA PRO A 37 16.06 -5.87 2.75
C PRO A 37 17.31 -6.73 2.61
N LYS A 38 18.21 -6.31 1.71
CA LYS A 38 19.57 -6.85 1.55
C LYS A 38 20.62 -5.96 2.22
N GLU A 39 20.29 -4.69 2.38
CA GLU A 39 21.15 -3.62 2.90
C GLU A 39 21.17 -3.54 4.43
N CYS A 40 20.21 -4.19 5.11
CA CYS A 40 20.11 -4.23 6.56
C CYS A 40 19.42 -5.52 7.04
N ARG A 41 19.39 -5.72 8.37
CA ARG A 41 18.80 -6.92 8.98
C ARG A 41 17.27 -6.94 8.89
N THR A 42 16.60 -5.82 8.99
CA THR A 42 15.14 -5.68 8.91
C THR A 42 14.82 -4.23 8.58
N TRP A 43 13.69 -3.98 7.92
CA TRP A 43 13.11 -2.62 7.92
C TRP A 43 12.37 -2.40 9.23
N VAL A 44 12.20 -1.14 9.63
CA VAL A 44 11.51 -0.77 10.88
C VAL A 44 10.44 0.27 10.58
N MET A 45 9.20 -0.02 10.99
CA MET A 45 8.14 0.96 11.08
C MET A 45 7.77 1.19 12.55
N ASN A 46 7.95 2.42 13.02
CA ASN A 46 7.58 2.85 14.36
C ASN A 46 6.82 4.19 14.28
N GLU A 47 6.32 4.68 15.42
CA GLU A 47 5.58 5.93 15.51
C GLU A 47 6.33 7.11 14.86
N ALA A 48 7.64 7.24 15.10
CA ALA A 48 8.43 8.32 14.52
C ALA A 48 8.52 8.24 12.97
N CYS A 49 8.66 7.02 12.42
CA CYS A 49 8.58 6.80 10.97
C CYS A 49 7.18 7.10 10.43
N ALA A 50 6.15 6.61 11.11
CA ALA A 50 4.76 6.82 10.75
C ALA A 50 4.40 8.30 10.73
N GLN A 51 4.79 9.06 11.75
CA GLN A 51 4.48 10.49 11.85
C GLN A 51 5.09 11.29 10.69
N ARG A 52 6.30 10.95 10.23
CA ARG A 52 6.89 11.57 9.04
C ARG A 52 6.06 11.29 7.78
N LEU A 53 5.58 10.05 7.62
CA LEU A 53 4.74 9.66 6.48
C LEU A 53 3.35 10.31 6.54
N ILE A 54 2.75 10.38 7.72
CA ILE A 54 1.46 11.06 7.96
C ILE A 54 1.57 12.54 7.62
N THR A 55 2.59 13.24 8.11
CA THR A 55 2.82 14.65 7.78
C THR A 55 3.06 14.84 6.28
N ALA A 56 3.84 13.95 5.65
CA ALA A 56 4.06 14.01 4.20
C ALA A 56 2.74 13.82 3.42
N ALA A 57 1.92 12.85 3.81
CA ALA A 57 0.63 12.59 3.20
C ALA A 57 -0.32 13.79 3.34
N ALA A 58 -0.41 14.39 4.54
CA ALA A 58 -1.23 15.58 4.79
C ALA A 58 -0.79 16.81 3.97
N SER A 59 0.51 16.90 3.63
CA SER A 59 1.04 18.00 2.81
C SER A 59 0.85 17.81 1.30
N LYS A 60 0.50 16.59 0.87
CA LYS A 60 0.40 16.25 -0.55
C LYS A 60 -0.91 16.77 -1.13
N LYS A 61 -0.82 17.46 -2.28
CA LYS A 61 -1.99 18.02 -2.99
C LYS A 61 -2.78 16.97 -3.79
N THR A 62 -2.15 15.84 -4.08
CA THR A 62 -2.72 14.77 -4.90
C THR A 62 -2.84 13.49 -4.10
N ASP A 63 -3.85 12.71 -4.44
CA ASP A 63 -4.14 11.43 -3.81
C ASP A 63 -3.02 10.42 -4.10
N TYR A 64 -2.87 9.46 -3.20
CA TYR A 64 -2.07 8.28 -3.45
C TYR A 64 -2.90 7.28 -4.22
N SER A 65 -2.33 6.76 -5.31
CA SER A 65 -2.92 5.69 -6.10
C SER A 65 -2.46 4.35 -5.56
N PHE A 66 -3.39 3.42 -5.41
CA PHE A 66 -3.09 2.01 -5.53
C PHE A 66 -3.12 1.66 -7.02
N ASP A 67 -2.17 0.87 -7.50
CA ASP A 67 -2.16 0.37 -8.87
C ASP A 67 -2.28 -1.16 -8.87
N TYR A 68 -2.47 -1.72 -10.06
CA TYR A 68 -2.37 -3.16 -10.28
C TYR A 68 -0.93 -3.48 -10.66
N GLU A 69 -0.35 -4.56 -10.13
CA GLU A 69 0.93 -5.12 -10.61
C GLU A 69 2.11 -4.13 -10.66
N HIS A 70 2.14 -3.11 -9.80
CA HIS A 70 3.10 -2.00 -9.86
C HIS A 70 3.17 -1.34 -11.24
N GLN A 71 2.04 -1.30 -11.95
CA GLN A 71 1.96 -0.88 -13.34
C GLN A 71 2.24 0.62 -13.51
N THR A 72 2.02 1.49 -12.53
CA THR A 72 2.46 2.89 -12.60
C THR A 72 3.98 3.01 -12.76
N LEU A 73 4.74 2.09 -12.15
CA LEU A 73 6.20 2.04 -12.29
C LEU A 73 6.61 1.36 -13.61
N ARG A 74 5.93 0.27 -13.98
CA ARG A 74 6.24 -0.51 -15.19
C ARG A 74 5.78 0.14 -16.49
N ALA A 75 4.83 1.08 -16.43
CA ALA A 75 4.30 1.77 -17.61
C ALA A 75 5.38 2.50 -18.41
N VAL A 76 6.41 3.02 -17.74
CA VAL A 76 7.56 3.66 -18.39
C VAL A 76 8.32 2.68 -19.30
N GLU A 77 8.38 1.41 -18.93
CA GLU A 77 9.10 0.37 -19.66
C GLU A 77 8.22 -0.34 -20.70
N ASN A 78 6.95 -0.61 -20.36
CA ASN A 78 6.07 -1.47 -21.17
C ASN A 78 4.99 -0.72 -21.96
N GLY A 79 4.80 0.58 -21.74
CA GLY A 79 3.83 1.43 -22.43
C GLY A 79 2.36 1.06 -22.23
N LYS A 80 2.03 0.12 -21.33
CA LYS A 80 0.64 -0.29 -21.07
C LYS A 80 -0.05 0.70 -20.12
N PRO A 81 -1.38 0.83 -20.19
CA PRO A 81 -2.14 1.66 -19.25
C PRO A 81 -1.86 1.32 -17.79
N ALA A 82 -1.83 2.33 -16.92
CA ALA A 82 -1.69 2.18 -15.47
C ALA A 82 -2.93 2.73 -14.74
N PRO A 83 -4.08 2.05 -14.83
CA PRO A 83 -5.27 2.48 -14.11
C PRO A 83 -5.07 2.31 -12.60
N ALA A 84 -5.59 3.25 -11.82
CA ALA A 84 -5.67 3.12 -10.39
C ALA A 84 -6.68 2.03 -9.99
N SER A 85 -6.35 1.24 -8.97
CA SER A 85 -7.30 0.32 -8.33
C SER A 85 -8.08 1.02 -7.22
N ALA A 86 -7.46 1.98 -6.54
CA ALA A 86 -8.05 2.80 -5.50
C ALA A 86 -7.26 4.09 -5.23
N TRP A 87 -7.84 4.97 -4.43
CA TRP A 87 -7.24 6.23 -3.99
C TRP A 87 -7.30 6.38 -2.47
N PHE A 88 -6.33 7.08 -1.88
CA PHE A 88 -6.40 7.53 -0.49
C PHE A 88 -5.59 8.81 -0.27
N LYS A 89 -5.90 9.54 0.80
CA LYS A 89 -5.22 10.80 1.16
C LYS A 89 -4.52 10.73 2.51
N SER A 90 -5.08 9.96 3.44
CA SER A 90 -4.71 10.03 4.84
C SER A 90 -4.09 8.73 5.31
N LEU A 91 -3.15 8.86 6.24
CA LEU A 91 -2.51 7.76 6.92
C LEU A 91 -2.84 7.82 8.41
N GLU A 92 -2.91 6.65 9.05
CA GLU A 92 -3.16 6.50 10.48
C GLU A 92 -2.12 5.52 11.07
N TRP A 93 -1.52 5.90 12.19
CA TRP A 93 -0.67 5.00 12.98
C TRP A 93 -1.49 4.29 14.05
N VAL A 94 -1.34 2.97 14.15
CA VAL A 94 -1.94 2.15 15.19
C VAL A 94 -0.82 1.53 16.00
N GLU A 95 -0.68 1.97 17.25
CA GLU A 95 0.39 1.53 18.14
C GLU A 95 0.39 0.00 18.28
N GLY A 96 1.55 -0.61 18.09
CA GLY A 96 1.73 -2.07 18.11
C GLY A 96 1.21 -2.84 16.91
N ASP A 97 0.45 -2.24 15.97
CA ASP A 97 -0.09 -2.95 14.79
C ASP A 97 0.53 -2.47 13.47
N GLY A 98 0.48 -1.17 13.17
CA GLY A 98 1.12 -0.65 11.96
C GLY A 98 0.58 0.67 11.41
N LEU A 99 1.04 0.99 10.21
CA LEU A 99 0.63 2.17 9.44
C LEU A 99 -0.47 1.80 8.44
N TYR A 100 -1.56 2.55 8.46
CA TYR A 100 -2.76 2.31 7.65
C TYR A 100 -3.00 3.45 6.66
N ALA A 101 -3.48 3.13 5.47
CA ALA A 101 -4.23 4.05 4.63
C ALA A 101 -5.69 4.07 5.11
N VAL A 102 -6.26 5.26 5.25
CA VAL A 102 -7.64 5.46 5.71
C VAL A 102 -8.45 6.27 4.70
N GLY A 103 -9.74 5.96 4.62
CA GLY A 103 -10.62 6.54 3.60
C GLY A 103 -10.24 6.06 2.20
N VAL A 104 -9.87 4.79 2.06
CA VAL A 104 -9.54 4.19 0.75
C VAL A 104 -10.80 4.12 -0.10
N GLU A 105 -10.74 4.76 -1.27
CA GLU A 105 -11.80 4.80 -2.27
C GLU A 105 -11.47 3.81 -3.39
N TRP A 106 -12.09 2.63 -3.34
CA TRP A 106 -11.90 1.59 -4.36
C TRP A 106 -12.69 1.89 -5.62
N THR A 107 -12.09 1.63 -6.78
CA THR A 107 -12.83 1.61 -8.04
C THR A 107 -13.85 0.47 -8.05
N ALA A 108 -14.92 0.58 -8.85
CA ALA A 108 -15.90 -0.49 -8.99
C ALA A 108 -15.25 -1.81 -9.46
N LEU A 109 -14.29 -1.72 -10.40
CA LEU A 109 -13.55 -2.88 -10.89
C LEU A 109 -12.70 -3.52 -9.78
N ALA A 110 -11.91 -2.74 -9.04
CA ALA A 110 -11.11 -3.26 -7.94
C ALA A 110 -12.00 -3.89 -6.85
N SER A 111 -13.13 -3.26 -6.54
CA SER A 111 -14.06 -3.78 -5.55
C SER A 111 -14.58 -5.16 -5.92
N GLN A 112 -15.00 -5.33 -7.17
CA GLN A 112 -15.45 -6.63 -7.67
C GLN A 112 -14.32 -7.67 -7.62
N MET A 113 -13.11 -7.30 -8.04
CA MET A 113 -11.95 -8.18 -8.03
C MET A 113 -11.54 -8.62 -6.61
N ILE A 114 -11.62 -7.71 -5.63
CA ILE A 114 -11.35 -8.03 -4.21
C ILE A 114 -12.43 -8.94 -3.65
N SER A 115 -13.72 -8.65 -3.91
CA SER A 115 -14.83 -9.50 -3.47
C SER A 115 -14.76 -10.91 -4.08
N ASN A 116 -14.32 -11.01 -5.34
CA ASN A 116 -14.08 -12.29 -6.03
C ASN A 116 -12.79 -12.99 -5.58
N ARG A 117 -11.97 -12.36 -4.72
CA ARG A 117 -10.64 -12.82 -4.29
C ARG A 117 -9.61 -12.95 -5.41
N GLU A 118 -9.83 -12.29 -6.55
CA GLU A 118 -8.84 -12.17 -7.63
C GLU A 118 -7.65 -11.34 -7.17
N TYR A 119 -7.90 -10.28 -6.38
CA TYR A 119 -6.88 -9.44 -5.76
C TYR A 119 -7.01 -9.48 -4.24
N ARG A 120 -6.38 -10.49 -3.63
CA ARG A 120 -6.47 -10.76 -2.19
C ARG A 120 -5.43 -10.01 -1.34
N TYR A 121 -4.31 -9.61 -1.95
CA TYR A 121 -3.19 -9.01 -1.25
C TYR A 121 -2.77 -7.70 -1.88
N LEU A 122 -2.27 -6.81 -1.03
CA LEU A 122 -1.60 -5.58 -1.41
C LEU A 122 -0.11 -5.68 -1.10
N SER A 123 0.71 -5.05 -1.94
CA SER A 123 2.15 -4.88 -1.74
C SER A 123 2.56 -3.40 -1.87
N PRO A 124 3.10 -2.77 -0.81
CA PRO A 124 3.55 -1.36 -0.83
C PRO A 124 4.87 -1.10 -1.55
#